data_AF-A0A8T6DUY5-F1
#
_entry.id   AF-A0A8T6DUY5-F1
#
_cell.length_a   1.000
_cell.length_b   1.000
_cell.length_c   1.000
_cell.angle_alpha   90.00
_cell.angle_beta   90.00
_cell.angle_gamma   90.00
#
_symmetry.space_group_name_H-M   'P 1'
#
loop_
_entity.id
_entity.type
_entity.pdbx_description
1 polymer ?
#
loop_
_entity_poly.entity_id
_entity_poly.type
_entity_poly.pdbx_seq_one_letter_code
_entity_poly.pdbx_strand_id
1 'polypeptide(L)'
;MKRIFSLLGRTGLFLSLLFCAQAAQAAEAVATLDLTASGLGITALVIFVLAYALVISEENIHLRKSKPVVVAAGVIWVLVALAYAAAGESELAEELVGHNLLEFVELFLFLLAAMTYINTMEERGIFNLLRAKLVSSGYTLRKLFWITGLI
;
A
#
# COMPACT_ATOMS: atom_id res chain seq x y z
N MET A 1 -8.36 42.36 14.62
CA MET A 1 -8.11 41.69 13.31
C MET A 1 -7.37 40.36 13.41
N LYS A 2 -6.32 40.18 14.25
CA LYS A 2 -5.59 38.88 14.38
C LYS A 2 -6.45 37.67 14.80
N ARG A 3 -7.51 37.87 15.59
CA ARG A 3 -8.42 36.79 16.05
C ARG A 3 -9.38 36.26 14.96
N ILE A 4 -9.69 37.08 13.96
CA ILE A 4 -10.57 36.69 12.84
C ILE A 4 -9.83 35.80 11.84
N PHE A 5 -8.54 36.05 11.62
CA PHE A 5 -7.70 35.25 10.74
C PHE A 5 -7.40 33.84 11.33
N SER A 6 -7.26 33.73 12.66
CA SER A 6 -7.10 32.43 13.34
C SER A 6 -8.39 31.59 13.36
N LEU A 7 -9.56 32.23 13.36
CA LEU A 7 -10.84 31.53 13.29
C LEU A 7 -11.10 31.01 11.87
N LEU A 8 -10.78 31.80 10.84
CA LEU A 8 -10.90 31.41 9.43
C LEU A 8 -9.97 30.22 9.06
N GLY A 9 -8.75 30.19 9.62
CA GLY A 9 -7.82 29.07 9.45
C GLY A 9 -8.25 27.79 10.18
N ARG A 10 -8.86 27.92 11.37
CA ARG A 10 -9.40 26.77 12.11
C ARG A 10 -10.64 26.20 11.45
N THR A 11 -11.53 27.04 10.91
CA THR A 11 -12.70 26.57 10.16
C THR A 11 -12.30 25.94 8.83
N GLY A 12 -11.27 26.47 8.14
CA GLY A 12 -10.74 25.87 6.91
C GLY A 12 -10.11 24.49 7.14
N LEU A 13 -9.32 24.33 8.20
CA LEU A 13 -8.74 23.04 8.60
C LEU A 13 -9.83 22.02 9.00
N PHE A 14 -10.89 22.48 9.67
CA PHE A 14 -12.02 21.64 10.03
C PHE A 14 -12.82 21.19 8.79
N LEU A 15 -13.00 22.09 7.82
CA LEU A 15 -13.67 21.79 6.56
C LEU A 15 -12.86 20.81 5.70
N SER A 16 -11.52 20.94 5.68
CA SER A 16 -10.64 20.02 4.96
C SER A 16 -10.59 18.63 5.61
N LEU A 17 -10.65 18.57 6.95
CA LEU A 17 -10.77 17.30 7.69
C LEU A 17 -12.12 16.61 7.44
N LEU A 18 -13.21 17.37 7.38
CA LEU A 18 -14.54 16.86 7.04
C LEU A 18 -14.62 16.35 5.59
N PHE A 19 -13.95 17.02 4.65
CA PHE A 19 -13.90 16.58 3.25
C PHE A 19 -13.08 15.28 3.09
N CYS A 20 -11.97 15.15 3.83
CA CYS A 20 -11.18 13.92 3.87
C CYS A 20 -11.94 12.74 4.50
N ALA A 21 -12.75 13.00 5.54
CA ALA A 21 -13.59 11.99 6.17
C ALA A 21 -14.68 11.45 5.23
N GLN A 22 -15.27 12.31 4.39
CA GLN A 22 -16.25 11.86 3.39
C GLN A 22 -15.59 11.09 2.23
N ALA A 23 -14.38 11.46 1.81
CA ALA A 23 -13.62 10.68 0.84
C ALA A 23 -13.25 9.29 1.37
N ALA A 24 -12.99 9.15 2.68
CA ALA A 24 -12.73 7.85 3.31
C ALA A 24 -13.99 6.94 3.35
N GLN A 25 -15.18 7.51 3.33
CA GLN A 25 -16.46 6.77 3.30
C GLN A 25 -16.93 6.41 1.88
N ALA A 26 -16.24 6.88 0.84
CA ALA A 26 -16.55 6.55 -0.55
C ALA A 26 -15.91 5.23 -1.02
N ALA A 27 -15.28 4.47 -0.11
CA ALA A 27 -15.02 3.07 -0.36
C ALA A 27 -16.37 2.33 -0.25
N GLU A 28 -16.94 1.95 -1.39
CA GLU A 28 -18.05 0.99 -1.43
C GLU A 28 -17.64 -0.26 -0.66
N ALA A 29 -18.16 -0.40 0.56
CA ALA A 29 -17.99 -1.61 1.33
C ALA A 29 -18.86 -2.68 0.68
N VAL A 30 -18.27 -3.50 -0.20
CA VAL A 30 -18.90 -4.72 -0.68
C VAL A 30 -19.40 -5.50 0.54
N ALA A 31 -20.68 -5.86 0.55
CA ALA A 31 -21.27 -6.64 1.63
C ALA A 31 -20.55 -7.99 1.70
N THR A 32 -19.71 -8.16 2.72
CA THR A 32 -18.85 -9.33 2.88
C THR A 32 -19.43 -10.28 3.90
N LEU A 33 -19.24 -11.58 3.67
CA LEU A 33 -19.59 -12.59 4.65
C LEU A 33 -18.59 -12.54 5.82
N ASP A 34 -19.09 -12.53 7.04
CA ASP A 34 -18.24 -12.60 8.22
C ASP A 34 -17.73 -14.04 8.42
N LEU A 35 -16.48 -14.27 8.02
CA LEU A 35 -15.77 -15.54 8.14
C LEU A 35 -14.71 -15.51 9.25
N THR A 36 -14.67 -14.46 10.08
CA THR A 36 -13.61 -14.25 11.08
C THR A 36 -13.52 -15.37 12.11
N ALA A 37 -14.67 -15.90 12.55
CA ALA A 37 -14.76 -17.01 13.50
C ALA A 37 -14.80 -18.40 12.84
N SER A 38 -14.73 -18.48 11.51
CA SER A 38 -14.81 -19.75 10.78
C SER A 38 -13.49 -20.53 10.85
N GLY A 39 -13.56 -21.87 10.78
CA GLY A 39 -12.36 -22.72 10.74
C GLY A 39 -11.44 -22.41 9.56
N LEU A 40 -12.01 -22.04 8.40
CA LEU A 40 -11.26 -21.62 7.23
C LEU A 40 -10.58 -20.26 7.44
N GLY A 41 -11.27 -19.31 8.07
CA GLY A 41 -10.71 -17.99 8.43
C GLY A 41 -9.54 -18.09 9.40
N ILE A 42 -9.68 -18.91 10.46
CA ILE A 42 -8.59 -19.17 11.41
C ILE A 42 -7.40 -19.84 10.72
N THR A 43 -7.66 -20.80 9.83
CA THR A 43 -6.61 -21.48 9.05
C THR A 43 -5.86 -20.48 8.16
N ALA A 44 -6.59 -19.58 7.48
CA ALA A 44 -5.99 -18.53 6.66
C ALA A 44 -5.09 -17.59 7.49
N LEU A 45 -5.52 -17.23 8.71
CA LEU A 45 -4.73 -16.41 9.63
C LEU A 45 -3.44 -17.13 10.06
N VAL A 46 -3.51 -18.42 10.39
CA VAL A 46 -2.32 -19.21 10.73
C VAL A 46 -1.34 -19.26 9.56
N ILE A 47 -1.83 -19.48 8.33
CA ILE A 47 -0.99 -19.47 7.12
C ILE A 47 -0.35 -18.10 6.92
N PHE A 48 -1.09 -17.01 7.13
CA PHE A 48 -0.58 -15.65 7.04
C PHE A 48 0.57 -15.40 8.03
N VAL A 49 0.40 -15.78 9.30
CA VAL A 49 1.44 -15.63 10.33
C VAL A 49 2.68 -16.46 9.99
N LEU A 50 2.51 -17.71 9.55
CA LEU A 50 3.61 -18.56 9.12
C LEU A 50 4.35 -17.98 7.91
N ALA A 51 3.63 -17.47 6.92
CA ALA A 51 4.22 -16.83 5.75
C ALA A 51 5.02 -15.58 6.15
N TYR A 52 4.49 -14.77 7.05
CA TYR A 52 5.18 -13.59 7.56
C TYR A 52 6.46 -13.96 8.34
N ALA A 53 6.41 -15.01 9.16
CA ALA A 53 7.58 -15.55 9.83
C ALA A 53 8.64 -16.03 8.83
N LEU A 54 8.25 -16.69 7.74
CA LEU A 54 9.16 -17.11 6.66
C LEU A 54 9.79 -15.92 5.94
N VAL A 55 9.05 -14.82 5.74
CA VAL A 55 9.58 -13.59 5.13
C VAL A 55 10.65 -12.94 6.00
N ILE A 56 10.43 -12.90 7.31
CA ILE A 56 11.43 -12.38 8.27
C ILE A 56 12.65 -13.30 8.31
N SER A 57 12.43 -14.61 8.22
CA SER A 57 13.49 -15.61 8.29
C SER A 57 14.33 -15.71 7.00
N GLU A 58 14.14 -14.82 6.01
CA GLU A 58 14.85 -14.84 4.72
C GLU A 58 16.37 -14.99 4.89
N GLU A 59 16.95 -14.30 5.88
CA GLU A 59 18.40 -14.32 6.15
C GLU A 59 18.94 -15.73 6.41
N ASN A 60 18.10 -16.67 6.89
CA ASN A 60 18.49 -18.05 7.18
C ASN A 60 18.15 -19.04 6.05
N ILE A 61 17.16 -18.71 5.20
CA ILE A 61 16.62 -19.63 4.18
C ILE A 61 17.02 -19.28 2.75
N HIS A 62 17.65 -18.11 2.53
CA HIS A 62 18.08 -17.60 1.22
C HIS A 62 16.98 -17.59 0.13
N LEU A 63 15.71 -17.66 0.51
CA LEU A 63 14.58 -17.57 -0.40
C LEU A 63 14.18 -16.11 -0.55
N ARG A 64 14.16 -15.62 -1.80
CA ARG A 64 13.62 -14.28 -2.12
C ARG A 64 12.26 -14.09 -1.46
N LYS A 65 12.08 -13.03 -0.66
CA LYS A 65 10.83 -12.71 0.08
C LYS A 65 9.54 -12.87 -0.75
N SER A 66 9.59 -12.60 -2.05
CA SER A 66 8.42 -12.74 -2.94
C SER A 66 7.89 -14.17 -3.06
N LYS A 67 8.74 -15.21 -2.97
CA LYS A 67 8.33 -16.61 -3.11
C LYS A 67 7.37 -17.08 -2.01
N PRO A 68 7.73 -17.00 -0.70
CA PRO A 68 6.82 -17.43 0.36
C PRO A 68 5.54 -16.59 0.41
N VAL A 69 5.62 -15.30 0.13
CA VAL A 69 4.43 -14.41 0.12
C VAL A 69 3.43 -14.82 -0.95
N VAL A 70 3.87 -15.00 -2.19
CA VAL A 70 2.97 -15.33 -3.31
C VAL A 70 2.32 -16.70 -3.12
N VAL A 71 3.07 -17.70 -2.64
CA VAL A 71 2.52 -19.04 -2.38
C VAL A 71 1.46 -18.98 -1.28
N ALA A 72 1.74 -18.29 -0.17
CA ALA A 72 0.79 -18.15 0.92
C ALA A 72 -0.48 -17.40 0.51
N ALA A 73 -0.34 -16.32 -0.27
CA ALA A 73 -1.47 -15.57 -0.80
C ALA A 73 -2.37 -16.45 -1.68
N GLY A 74 -1.79 -17.27 -2.56
CA GLY A 74 -2.55 -18.21 -3.39
C GLY A 74 -3.33 -19.24 -2.56
N VAL A 75 -2.70 -19.81 -1.51
CA VAL A 75 -3.39 -20.76 -0.62
C VAL A 75 -4.53 -20.08 0.14
N ILE A 76 -4.34 -18.86 0.64
CA ILE A 76 -5.38 -18.11 1.33
C ILE A 76 -6.57 -17.83 0.39
N TRP A 77 -6.32 -17.43 -0.85
CA TRP A 77 -7.39 -17.21 -1.84
C TRP A 77 -8.17 -18.48 -2.16
N VAL A 78 -7.52 -19.65 -2.21
CA VAL A 78 -8.21 -20.94 -2.35
C VAL A 78 -9.11 -21.21 -1.15
N LEU A 79 -8.65 -20.95 0.09
CA LEU A 79 -9.47 -21.09 1.29
C LEU A 79 -10.68 -20.14 1.29
N VAL A 80 -10.50 -18.90 0.81
CA VAL A 80 -11.59 -17.93 0.65
C VAL A 80 -12.60 -18.43 -0.38
N ALA A 81 -12.15 -18.89 -1.56
CA ALA A 81 -13.04 -19.44 -2.59
C ALA A 81 -13.85 -20.64 -2.07
N LEU A 82 -13.23 -21.54 -1.30
CA LEU A 82 -13.93 -22.66 -0.68
C LEU A 82 -14.95 -22.21 0.37
N ALA A 83 -14.63 -21.19 1.16
CA ALA A 83 -15.54 -20.66 2.18
C ALA A 83 -16.80 -20.04 1.56
N TYR A 84 -16.63 -19.25 0.49
CA TYR A 84 -17.75 -18.64 -0.23
C TYR A 84 -18.55 -19.67 -1.04
N ALA A 85 -17.89 -20.65 -1.66
CA ALA A 85 -18.58 -21.76 -2.33
C ALA A 85 -19.43 -22.58 -1.35
N ALA A 86 -18.94 -22.82 -0.13
CA ALA A 86 -19.70 -23.49 0.92
C ALA A 86 -20.90 -22.68 1.43
N ALA A 87 -20.84 -21.35 1.35
CA ALA A 87 -21.94 -20.45 1.70
C ALA A 87 -22.98 -20.28 0.57
N GLY A 88 -22.71 -20.80 -0.64
CA GLY A 88 -23.57 -20.64 -1.81
C GLY A 88 -23.41 -19.30 -2.54
N GLU A 89 -22.45 -18.48 -2.11
CA GLU A 89 -22.22 -17.09 -2.57
C GLU A 89 -20.98 -17.00 -3.48
N SER A 90 -20.84 -17.93 -4.42
CA SER A 90 -19.64 -18.02 -5.28
C SER A 90 -19.43 -16.79 -6.17
N GLU A 91 -20.51 -16.12 -6.57
CA GLU A 91 -20.46 -14.93 -7.43
C GLU A 91 -19.84 -13.72 -6.69
N LEU A 92 -20.18 -13.54 -5.41
CA LEU A 92 -19.55 -12.53 -4.55
C LEU A 92 -18.05 -12.79 -4.36
N ALA A 93 -17.62 -14.06 -4.36
CA ALA A 93 -16.20 -14.40 -4.26
C ALA A 93 -15.42 -13.94 -5.50
N GLU A 94 -16.00 -14.13 -6.68
CA GLU A 94 -15.39 -13.72 -7.95
C GLU A 94 -15.24 -12.20 -8.04
N GLU A 95 -16.29 -11.45 -7.68
CA GLU A 95 -16.26 -9.98 -7.66
C GLU A 95 -15.18 -9.45 -6.69
N LEU A 96 -15.10 -10.00 -5.48
CA LEU A 96 -14.12 -9.60 -4.47
C LEU A 96 -12.67 -9.89 -4.90
N VAL A 97 -12.42 -11.05 -5.50
CA VAL A 97 -11.10 -11.41 -6.06
C VAL A 97 -10.75 -10.46 -7.20
N GLY A 98 -11.68 -10.23 -8.13
CA GLY A 98 -11.50 -9.37 -9.29
C GLY A 98 -11.13 -7.95 -8.90
N HIS A 99 -11.87 -7.36 -7.94
CA HIS A 99 -11.60 -6.02 -7.44
C HIS A 99 -10.21 -5.90 -6.79
N ASN A 100 -9.86 -6.84 -5.88
CA ASN A 100 -8.55 -6.86 -5.23
C ASN A 100 -7.40 -7.05 -6.22
N LEU A 101 -7.58 -7.92 -7.22
CA LEU A 101 -6.57 -8.17 -8.23
C LEU A 101 -6.36 -6.95 -9.12
N LEU A 102 -7.44 -6.23 -9.49
CA LEU A 102 -7.34 -5.00 -10.27
C LEU A 102 -6.58 -3.92 -9.50
N GLU A 103 -6.92 -3.70 -8.24
CA GLU A 103 -6.21 -2.75 -7.36
C GLU A 103 -4.73 -3.14 -7.22
N PHE A 104 -4.44 -4.42 -7.00
CA PHE A 104 -3.06 -4.92 -6.93
C PHE A 104 -2.31 -4.68 -8.24
N VAL A 105 -2.94 -4.93 -9.39
CA VAL A 105 -2.35 -4.70 -10.72
C VAL A 105 -2.10 -3.20 -10.94
N GLU A 106 -3.01 -2.33 -10.52
CA GLU A 106 -2.82 -0.88 -10.60
C GLU A 106 -1.59 -0.43 -9.80
N LEU A 107 -1.50 -0.84 -8.52
CA LEU A 107 -0.34 -0.55 -7.68
C LEU A 107 0.94 -1.17 -8.23
N PHE A 108 0.88 -2.40 -8.74
CA PHE A 108 2.01 -3.08 -9.36
C PHE A 108 2.51 -2.33 -10.58
N LEU A 109 1.63 -1.92 -11.50
CA LEU A 109 1.97 -1.16 -12.70
C LEU A 109 2.54 0.22 -12.34
N PHE A 110 1.96 0.88 -11.35
CA PHE A 110 2.47 2.13 -10.81
C PHE A 110 3.91 1.98 -10.29
N LEU A 111 4.17 0.97 -9.44
CA LEU A 111 5.50 0.72 -8.89
C LEU A 111 6.51 0.28 -9.96
N LEU A 112 6.08 -0.52 -10.93
CA LEU A 112 6.91 -0.95 -12.06
C LEU A 112 7.33 0.25 -12.91
N ALA A 113 6.40 1.14 -13.23
CA ALA A 113 6.69 2.39 -13.94
C ALA A 113 7.62 3.29 -13.11
N ALA A 114 7.36 3.44 -11.81
CA ALA A 114 8.16 4.25 -10.90
C ALA A 114 9.61 3.74 -10.79
N MET A 115 9.82 2.44 -10.58
CA MET A 115 11.16 1.85 -10.49
C MET A 115 11.90 1.96 -11.83
N THR A 116 11.22 1.75 -12.95
CA THR A 116 11.81 1.95 -14.29
C THR A 116 12.22 3.41 -14.51
N TYR A 117 11.38 4.36 -14.10
CA TYR A 117 11.69 5.79 -14.16
C TYR A 117 12.92 6.15 -13.31
N ILE A 118 12.99 5.66 -12.07
CA ILE A 118 14.14 5.87 -11.18
C ILE A 118 15.41 5.31 -11.82
N ASN A 119 15.38 4.05 -12.27
CA ASN A 119 16.53 3.40 -12.88
C ASN A 119 17.02 4.14 -14.14
N THR A 120 16.09 4.59 -15.00
CA THR A 120 16.45 5.35 -16.20
C THR A 120 17.01 6.74 -15.89
N MET A 121 16.54 7.41 -14.84
CA MET A 121 17.14 8.67 -14.38
C MET A 121 18.55 8.47 -13.81
N GLU A 122 18.78 7.36 -13.13
CA GLU A 122 20.09 6.97 -12.60
C GLU A 122 21.08 6.70 -13.74
N GLU A 123 20.70 5.87 -14.71
CA GLU A 123 21.51 5.57 -15.90
C GLU A 123 21.84 6.82 -16.74
N ARG A 124 20.91 7.78 -16.82
CA ARG A 124 21.13 9.08 -17.51
C ARG A 124 21.93 10.08 -16.69
N GLY A 125 22.36 9.73 -15.47
CA GLY A 125 23.16 10.58 -14.61
C GLY A 125 22.41 11.80 -14.05
N ILE A 126 21.07 11.80 -14.10
CA ILE A 126 20.24 12.92 -13.63
C ILE A 126 20.43 13.10 -12.11
N PHE A 127 20.53 12.01 -11.36
CA PHE A 127 20.84 12.07 -9.93
C PHE A 127 22.23 12.67 -9.63
N ASN A 128 23.23 12.38 -10.47
CA ASN A 128 24.57 12.95 -10.32
C ASN A 128 24.55 14.46 -10.56
N LEU A 129 23.80 14.91 -11.57
CA LEU A 129 23.63 16.33 -11.90
C LEU A 129 22.89 17.08 -10.76
N LEU A 130 21.81 16.49 -10.23
CA LEU A 130 21.07 17.00 -9.07
C LEU A 130 21.97 17.10 -7.83
N ARG A 131 22.74 16.05 -7.53
CA ARG A 131 23.69 16.03 -6.41
C ARG A 131 24.74 17.14 -6.57
N ALA A 132 25.37 17.26 -7.74
CA ALA A 132 26.39 18.27 -7.99
C ALA A 132 25.84 19.69 -7.80
N LYS A 133 24.62 19.96 -8.28
CA LYS A 133 23.94 21.25 -8.14
C LYS A 133 23.59 21.56 -6.67
N LEU A 134 23.09 20.57 -5.92
CA LEU A 134 22.73 20.77 -4.51
C LEU A 134 23.96 20.98 -3.62
N VAL A 135 25.05 20.24 -3.86
CA VAL A 135 26.29 20.35 -3.09
C VAL A 135 27.02 21.66 -3.40
N SER A 136 27.05 22.10 -4.67
CA SER A 136 27.67 23.38 -5.05
C SER A 136 26.88 24.61 -4.58
N SER A 137 25.62 24.44 -4.18
CA SER A 137 24.76 25.54 -3.70
C SER A 137 25.08 25.99 -2.25
N GLY A 138 26.05 25.36 -1.57
CA GLY A 138 26.51 25.80 -0.23
C GLY A 138 25.46 25.66 0.88
N TYR A 139 24.41 24.86 0.67
CA TYR A 139 23.34 24.68 1.65
C TYR A 139 23.79 23.84 2.83
N THR A 140 23.38 24.25 4.04
CA THR A 140 23.50 23.43 5.25
C THR A 140 22.69 22.15 5.13
N LEU A 141 23.13 21.02 5.72
CA LEU A 141 22.42 19.73 5.69
C LEU A 141 20.93 19.82 6.07
N ARG A 142 20.57 20.68 7.03
CA ARG A 142 19.15 20.90 7.40
C ARG A 142 18.33 21.47 6.26
N LYS A 143 18.87 22.44 5.51
CA LYS A 143 18.21 23.01 4.32
C LYS A 143 18.13 21.96 3.21
N LEU A 144 19.19 21.18 3.00
CA LEU A 144 19.20 20.12 1.99
C LEU A 144 18.11 19.08 2.24
N PHE A 145 17.95 18.63 3.49
CA PHE A 145 16.90 17.69 3.89
C PHE A 145 15.49 18.20 3.54
N TRP A 146 15.20 19.46 3.86
CA TRP A 146 13.91 20.06 3.52
C TRP A 146 13.73 20.29 2.02
N ILE A 147 14.78 20.65 1.29
CA ILE A 147 14.72 20.82 -0.17
C ILE A 147 14.46 19.48 -0.87
N THR A 148 15.14 18.40 -0.47
CA THR A 148 14.96 17.08 -1.09
C THR A 148 13.73 16.33 -0.63
N GLY A 149 13.16 16.67 0.54
CA GLY A 149 11.95 16.02 1.06
C GLY A 149 10.64 16.75 0.72
N LEU A 150 10.71 18.00 0.27
CA LEU A 150 9.54 18.80 -0.15
C LEU A 150 9.32 18.81 -1.67
N ILE A 151 10.32 18.35 -2.44
CA ILE A 151 10.23 18.08 -3.88
C ILE A 151 9.87 16.61 -4.08
#